data_AF-A0A5K1BMA7-F1
#
_entry.id   AF-A0A5K1BMA7-F1
#
_cell.length_a   1.000
_cell.length_b   1.000
_cell.length_c   1.000
_cell.angle_alpha   90.00
_cell.angle_beta   90.00
_cell.angle_gamma   90.00
#
_symmetry.space_group_name_H-M   'P 1'
#
loop_
_entity.id
_entity.type
_entity.pdbx_description
1 polymer ?
#
loop_
_entity_poly.entity_id
_entity_poly.type
_entity_poly.pdbx_seq_one_letter_code
_entity_poly.pdbx_strand_id
1 'polypeptide(L)'
;ASIWMVQFMKAMRDERGEMIKNAHVLGFFRRICKLLFLRTKPVFVFDGGTPALKRRTVIARKRLREKAHAKIRKTAEKLLLSH
;
A
#
# COMPACT_ATOMS: atom_id res chain seq x y z
N ALA A 1 -9.75 9.70 0.05
CA ALA A 1 -9.26 9.26 -1.26
C ALA A 1 -7.75 8.98 -1.29
N SER A 2 -6.93 9.61 -0.44
CA SER A 2 -5.46 9.45 -0.46
C SER A 2 -4.95 8.01 -0.36
N ILE A 3 -5.57 7.17 0.48
CA ILE A 3 -5.16 5.76 0.62
C ILE A 3 -5.39 4.95 -0.65
N TRP A 4 -6.36 5.32 -1.49
CA TRP A 4 -6.64 4.60 -2.74
C TRP A 4 -5.47 4.68 -3.71
N MET A 5 -4.76 5.82 -3.77
CA MET A 5 -3.56 5.98 -4.58
C MET A 5 -2.52 4.89 -4.25
N VAL A 6 -2.22 4.76 -2.96
CA VAL A 6 -1.25 3.78 -2.46
C VAL A 6 -1.76 2.35 -2.64
N GLN A 7 -3.05 2.11 -2.40
CA GLN A 7 -3.66 0.79 -2.58
C GLN A 7 -3.61 0.33 -4.02
N PHE A 8 -4.00 1.17 -4.98
CA PHE A 8 -3.96 0.82 -6.39
C PHE A 8 -2.55 0.52 -6.86
N MET A 9 -1.57 1.37 -6.50
CA MET A 9 -0.17 1.14 -6.83
C MET A 9 0.40 -0.13 -6.18
N LYS A 10 -0.09 -0.56 -5.02
CA LYS A 10 0.43 -1.76 -4.34
C LYS A 10 -0.28 -3.06 -4.73
N ALA A 11 -1.58 -2.99 -4.99
CA ALA A 11 -2.42 -4.17 -5.16
C ALA A 11 -2.69 -4.53 -6.63
N MET A 12 -2.61 -3.57 -7.56
CA MET A 12 -2.84 -3.86 -8.98
C MET A 12 -1.54 -4.33 -9.62
N ARG A 13 -1.46 -5.65 -9.84
CA ARG A 13 -0.38 -6.33 -10.53
C ARG A 13 -0.86 -6.91 -11.86
N ASP A 14 0.02 -6.92 -12.85
CA ASP A 14 -0.20 -7.70 -14.07
C ASP A 14 0.11 -9.19 -13.82
N GLU A 15 -0.01 -10.01 -14.88
CA GLU A 15 0.23 -11.46 -14.82
C GLU A 15 1.69 -11.81 -14.46
N ARG A 16 2.63 -10.89 -14.66
CA ARG A 16 4.04 -11.05 -14.30
C ARG A 16 4.33 -10.62 -12.86
N GLY A 17 3.33 -10.10 -12.16
CA GLY A 17 3.47 -9.56 -10.81
C GLY A 17 3.97 -8.11 -10.77
N GLU A 18 4.08 -7.44 -11.92
CA GLU A 18 4.57 -6.07 -12.02
C GLU A 18 3.45 -5.05 -11.81
N MET A 19 3.81 -3.85 -11.36
CA MET A 19 2.81 -2.81 -11.15
C MET A 19 2.19 -2.38 -12.49
N ILE A 20 0.86 -2.42 -12.56
CA ILE A 20 0.14 -1.88 -13.73
C ILE A 20 0.45 -0.37 -13.85
N LYS A 21 0.94 0.05 -15.03
CA LYS A 21 1.20 1.46 -15.33
C LYS A 21 -0.06 2.28 -15.10
N ASN A 22 0.08 3.39 -14.37
CA ASN A 22 -1.04 4.26 -14.00
C ASN A 22 -2.19 3.54 -13.25
N ALA A 23 -1.89 2.50 -12.47
CA ALA A 23 -2.88 1.74 -11.69
C ALA A 23 -3.86 2.62 -10.90
N HIS A 24 -3.37 3.73 -10.34
CA HIS A 24 -4.20 4.67 -9.59
C HIS A 24 -5.27 5.35 -10.47
N VAL A 25 -4.94 5.76 -11.69
CA VAL A 25 -5.90 6.37 -12.64
C VAL A 25 -6.99 5.35 -12.98
N LEU A 26 -6.59 4.14 -13.36
CA LEU A 26 -7.52 3.07 -13.71
C LEU A 26 -8.43 2.69 -12.53
N GLY A 27 -7.86 2.57 -11.33
CA GLY A 27 -8.60 2.25 -10.11
C GLY A 27 -9.61 3.33 -9.73
N PHE A 28 -9.21 4.61 -9.80
CA PHE A 28 -10.12 5.73 -9.56
C PHE A 28 -11.24 5.78 -10.58
N PHE A 29 -10.92 5.66 -11.87
CA PHE A 29 -11.90 5.68 -12.95
C PHE A 29 -12.98 4.62 -12.72
N ARG A 30 -12.59 3.36 -12.48
CA ARG A 30 -13.53 2.26 -12.20
C ARG A 30 -14.43 2.55 -10.99
N ARG A 31 -13.88 3.12 -9.90
CA ARG A 31 -14.66 3.46 -8.71
C ARG A 31 -15.61 4.64 -8.94
N ILE A 32 -15.19 5.65 -9.69
CA ILE A 32 -16.04 6.79 -10.07
C ILE A 32 -17.22 6.29 -10.91
N CYS A 33 -16.96 5.49 -11.96
CA CYS A 33 -18.01 4.90 -12.78
C CYS A 33 -19.02 4.12 -11.93
N LYS A 34 -18.57 3.32 -10.96
CA LYS A 34 -19.45 2.59 -10.06
C LYS A 34 -20.32 3.52 -9.19
N LEU A 35 -19.75 4.59 -8.65
CA LEU A 35 -20.50 5.54 -7.81
C LEU A 35 -21.57 6.29 -8.63
N LEU A 36 -21.21 6.74 -9.83
CA LEU A 36 -22.14 7.42 -10.73
C LEU A 36 -23.24 6.49 -11.24
N PHE A 37 -22.91 5.22 -11.54
CA PHE A 37 -23.90 4.19 -11.88
C PHE A 37 -24.95 4.01 -10.77
N LEU A 38 -24.51 4.03 -9.51
CA LEU A 38 -25.37 3.99 -8.33
C LEU A 38 -25.99 5.35 -7.99
N ARG A 39 -25.93 6.34 -8.89
CA ARG A 39 -26.46 7.71 -8.75
C ARG A 39 -25.93 8.46 -7.51
N THR A 40 -24.77 8.07 -7.01
CA THR A 40 -24.07 8.80 -5.94
C THR A 40 -23.34 10.00 -6.54
N LYS A 41 -23.38 11.16 -5.88
CA LYS A 41 -22.58 12.34 -6.23
C LYS A 41 -21.37 12.41 -5.29
N PRO A 42 -20.21 11.84 -5.68
CA PRO A 42 -19.09 11.72 -4.75
C PRO A 42 -18.36 13.04 -4.53
N VAL A 43 -17.92 13.27 -3.29
CA VAL A 43 -16.96 14.31 -2.92
C VAL A 43 -15.67 13.61 -2.48
N PHE A 44 -14.58 13.86 -3.21
CA PHE A 44 -13.29 13.23 -2.92
C PHE A 44 -12.46 14.10 -1.96
N VAL A 45 -12.26 13.61 -0.74
CA VAL A 45 -11.38 14.26 0.24
C VAL A 45 -10.01 13.60 0.26
N PHE A 46 -8.95 14.39 0.17
CA PHE A 46 -7.57 13.94 0.27
C PHE A 46 -6.94 14.46 1.56
N ASP A 47 -6.20 13.58 2.24
CA ASP A 47 -5.38 13.92 3.40
C ASP A 47 -4.39 15.03 3.04
N GLY A 48 -4.30 16.05 3.89
CA GLY A 48 -3.23 17.05 3.87
C GLY A 48 -1.98 16.59 4.61
N GLY A 49 -1.30 17.52 5.28
CA GLY A 49 -0.11 17.22 6.08
C GLY A 49 -0.38 16.15 7.15
N THR A 50 0.48 15.14 7.23
CA THR A 50 0.36 14.10 8.27
C THR A 50 0.74 14.68 9.64
N PRO A 51 -0.08 14.52 10.70
CA PRO A 51 0.25 14.98 12.05
C PRO A 51 1.52 14.32 12.63
N ALA A 52 2.22 15.03 13.52
CA ALA A 52 3.49 14.58 14.11
C ALA A 52 3.37 13.22 14.81
N LEU A 53 2.30 13.00 15.59
CA LEU A 53 2.05 11.73 16.27
C LEU A 53 1.95 10.57 15.28
N LYS A 54 1.14 10.71 14.21
CA LYS A 54 1.00 9.68 13.16
C LYS A 54 2.34 9.40 12.48
N ARG A 55 3.15 10.43 12.18
CA ARG A 55 4.49 10.24 11.59
C ARG A 55 5.39 9.40 12.49
N ARG A 56 5.51 9.77 13.78
CA ARG A 56 6.34 9.04 14.76
C ARG A 56 5.92 7.58 14.86
N THR A 57 4.63 7.30 14.97
CA THR A 57 4.10 5.93 15.09
C THR A 57 4.26 5.11 13.81
N VAL A 58 4.15 5.71 12.62
CA VAL A 58 4.43 5.02 11.35
C VAL A 58 5.90 4.64 11.24
N ILE A 59 6.82 5.54 11.60
CA ILE A 59 8.26 5.27 11.57
C ILE A 59 8.63 4.13 12.53
N ALA A 60 8.11 4.17 13.77
CA ALA A 60 8.35 3.11 14.75
C ALA A 60 7.88 1.74 14.23
N ARG A 61 6.67 1.67 13.65
CA ARG A 61 6.14 0.44 13.05
C ARG A 61 6.99 -0.06 11.87
N LYS A 62 7.48 0.85 11.02
CA LYS A 62 8.39 0.48 9.92
C LYS A 62 9.68 -0.16 10.45
N ARG A 63 10.32 0.46 11.45
CA ARG A 63 11.54 -0.05 12.09
C ARG A 63 11.33 -1.44 12.71
N LEU A 64 10.21 -1.66 13.40
CA LEU A 64 9.89 -2.96 13.98
C LEU A 64 9.74 -4.05 12.91
N ARG A 65 9.07 -3.72 11.81
CA ARG A 65 8.90 -4.64 10.67
C ARG A 65 10.25 -5.01 10.04
N GLU A 66 11.10 -4.02 9.81
CA GLU A 66 12.44 -4.25 9.23
C GLU A 66 13.31 -5.13 10.14
N LYS A 67 13.29 -4.88 11.46
CA LYS A 67 13.98 -5.74 12.44
C LYS A 67 13.48 -7.18 12.42
N ALA A 68 12.15 -7.37 12.34
CA ALA A 68 11.55 -8.69 12.25
C ALA A 68 11.99 -9.42 10.97
N HIS A 69 11.95 -8.75 9.81
CA HIS A 69 12.44 -9.35 8.56
C HIS A 69 13.93 -9.71 8.61
N ALA A 70 14.77 -8.85 9.19
CA ALA A 70 16.20 -9.13 9.35
C ALA A 70 16.43 -10.36 10.25
N LYS A 71 15.65 -10.51 11.33
CA LYS A 71 15.71 -11.68 12.20
C LYS A 71 15.31 -12.96 11.45
N ILE A 72 14.20 -12.92 10.71
CA ILE A 72 13.73 -14.06 9.90
C ILE A 72 14.81 -14.49 8.90
N ARG A 73 15.40 -13.54 8.17
CA ARG A 73 16.47 -13.81 7.20
C ARG A 73 17.67 -14.48 7.86
N LYS A 74 18.15 -13.95 8.99
CA LYS A 74 19.26 -14.55 9.75
C LYS A 74 18.93 -15.97 10.23
N THR A 75 17.69 -16.22 10.67
CA THR A 75 17.26 -17.56 11.07
C THR A 75 17.25 -18.51 9.87
N ALA A 76 16.73 -18.08 8.72
CA ALA A 76 16.72 -18.88 7.50
C ALA A 76 18.15 -19.22 7.03
N GLU A 77 19.07 -18.25 7.03
CA GLU A 77 20.49 -18.47 6.70
C GLU A 77 21.14 -19.51 7.62
N LYS A 78 20.88 -19.44 8.93
CA LYS A 78 21.39 -20.43 9.89
C LYS A 78 20.85 -21.84 9.66
N LEU A 79 19.55 -21.96 9.35
CA LEU A 79 18.92 -23.25 9.07
C LEU A 79 19.49 -23.90 7.81
N LEU A 80 19.76 -23.10 6.76
CA LEU A 80 20.35 -23.58 5.51
C LEU A 80 21.81 -24.01 5.65
N LEU A 81 22.55 -23.45 6.61
CA LEU A 81 23.94 -23.82 6.91
C LEU A 81 24.07 -25.01 7.88
N SER A 82 22.98 -25.38 8.57
CA SER A 82 22.93 -26.52 9.50
C SER A 82 22.50 -27.84 8.84
N HIS A 83 22.30 -27.83 7.53
CA HIS A 83 22.16 -29.00 6.66
C HIS A 83 23.37 -29.07 5.74
#